data_AF-A0AAV6M9I8-F1
#
_entry.id   AF-A0AAV6M9I8-F1
#
_cell.length_a   1.000
_cell.length_b   1.000
_cell.length_c   1.000
_cell.angle_alpha   90.00
_cell.angle_beta   90.00
_cell.angle_gamma   90.00
#
_symmetry.space_group_name_H-M   'P 1'
#
loop_
_entity.id
_entity.type
_entity.pdbx_description
1 polymer ?
#
loop_
_entity_poly.entity_id
_entity_poly.type
_entity_poly.pdbx_seq_one_letter_code
_entity_poly.pdbx_strand_id
1 'polypeptide(L)'
;MEISKEEEEENQSKIKSNEESETFFVDLSKNNLRDFSRSSEITDNGRPTVSVNGQPLPAHVVKKAEKLAGPILPGDYWYDYQAGFWGVMGHPCLGIIPPFIDEFTYPMSRNCAGGNTGVFVNGRELHKRDLELLSSRGLPTTTNKLYRIDISGRVVDDDSGKELYNLGKLAPTIAKMQQQQQQQLRFRVKEADCQCSNHPTRPDSTLVH
;
A
#
# COMPACT_ATOMS: atom_id res chain seq x y z
N MET A 1 40.83 -27.58 -32.27
CA MET A 1 39.78 -28.54 -31.85
C MET A 1 40.41 -29.38 -30.76
N GLU A 2 40.06 -29.07 -29.51
CA GLU A 2 39.35 -30.01 -28.58
C GLU A 2 40.39 -30.88 -27.84
N ILE A 3 40.38 -31.13 -26.52
CA ILE A 3 39.32 -31.16 -25.51
C ILE A 3 39.97 -31.34 -24.11
N SER A 4 39.45 -30.63 -23.09
CA SER A 4 39.14 -31.05 -21.69
C SER A 4 40.15 -31.35 -20.55
N LYS A 5 39.64 -31.05 -19.33
CA LYS A 5 39.84 -31.61 -17.95
C LYS A 5 40.88 -30.95 -17.02
N GLU A 6 40.46 -30.32 -15.90
CA GLU A 6 40.18 -30.89 -14.53
C GLU A 6 41.48 -31.43 -13.90
N GLU A 7 41.94 -31.17 -12.66
CA GLU A 7 41.40 -30.81 -11.34
C GLU A 7 42.60 -30.46 -10.40
N GLU A 8 42.34 -29.78 -9.26
CA GLU A 8 42.95 -29.90 -7.88
C GLU A 8 44.50 -29.91 -7.69
N GLU A 9 45.15 -29.47 -6.60
CA GLU A 9 44.84 -28.91 -5.28
C GLU A 9 46.15 -28.32 -4.68
N GLU A 10 45.98 -27.41 -3.71
CA GLU A 10 46.82 -27.14 -2.53
C GLU A 10 48.38 -27.01 -2.61
N ASN A 11 48.90 -25.87 -2.12
CA ASN A 11 49.39 -25.72 -0.73
C ASN A 11 50.64 -24.82 -0.55
N GLN A 12 50.63 -24.11 0.58
CA GLN A 12 51.73 -23.50 1.34
C GLN A 12 52.31 -22.15 0.90
N SER A 13 51.88 -21.09 1.60
CA SER A 13 52.84 -20.10 2.10
C SER A 13 52.61 -19.84 3.59
N LYS A 14 53.74 -19.73 4.29
CA LYS A 14 53.96 -20.02 5.70
C LYS A 14 54.10 -18.68 6.42
N ILE A 15 53.14 -18.33 7.29
CA ILE A 15 53.25 -17.17 8.19
C ILE A 15 53.41 -17.70 9.62
N LYS A 16 54.51 -17.31 10.26
CA LYS A 16 54.78 -17.47 11.70
C LYS A 16 55.19 -16.08 12.21
N SER A 17 54.37 -15.49 13.07
CA SER A 17 54.58 -15.37 14.54
C SER A 17 55.48 -14.17 14.87
N ASN A 18 55.23 -13.28 15.81
CA ASN A 18 54.30 -13.15 16.93
C ASN A 18 54.33 -11.66 17.34
N GLU A 19 53.29 -11.17 18.01
CA GLU A 19 53.39 -10.47 19.31
C GLU A 19 51.99 -10.04 19.74
N GLU A 20 51.41 -10.85 20.63
CA GLU A 20 50.27 -10.51 21.45
C GLU A 20 50.77 -9.83 22.73
N SER A 21 50.08 -8.78 23.16
CA SER A 21 49.66 -8.53 24.54
C SER A 21 49.14 -7.08 24.60
N GLU A 22 48.10 -6.72 25.33
CA GLU A 22 47.13 -7.38 26.19
C GLU A 22 46.17 -6.23 26.56
N THR A 23 44.91 -6.55 26.86
CA THR A 23 43.94 -5.70 27.60
C THR A 23 43.30 -4.48 26.88
N PHE A 24 42.03 -4.09 27.05
CA PHE A 24 40.97 -4.39 28.02
C PHE A 24 39.60 -4.25 27.31
N PHE A 25 38.71 -5.23 27.52
CA PHE A 25 37.30 -5.15 27.16
C PHE A 25 36.54 -4.28 28.17
N VAL A 26 35.75 -3.33 27.68
CA VAL A 26 34.64 -2.72 28.45
C VAL A 26 33.37 -2.79 27.60
N ASP A 27 32.56 -3.78 28.00
CA ASP A 27 31.10 -3.88 28.00
C ASP A 27 30.27 -2.72 27.42
N LEU A 28 29.38 -3.04 26.45
CA LEU A 28 28.04 -2.44 26.44
C LEU A 28 27.01 -3.43 25.91
N SER A 29 26.64 -4.39 26.76
CA SER A 29 25.34 -5.06 26.69
C SER A 29 24.30 -4.29 27.50
N LYS A 30 23.16 -3.98 26.86
CA LYS A 30 21.77 -3.92 27.38
C LYS A 30 20.98 -2.66 27.00
N ASN A 31 20.03 -2.88 26.10
CA ASN A 31 18.60 -2.58 26.22
C ASN A 31 18.18 -1.34 27.02
N ASN A 32 17.65 -0.35 26.30
CA ASN A 32 16.40 0.28 26.70
C ASN A 32 15.53 0.60 25.49
N LEU A 33 14.54 -0.27 25.30
CA LEU A 33 13.28 -0.01 24.63
C LEU A 33 12.60 1.19 25.31
N ARG A 34 12.68 2.37 24.70
CA ARG A 34 11.82 3.54 24.95
C ARG A 34 11.86 4.40 23.70
N ASP A 35 10.79 4.93 23.14
CA ASP A 35 9.37 4.80 23.34
C ASP A 35 8.78 5.35 22.04
N PHE A 36 7.63 4.83 21.61
CA PHE A 36 6.80 5.44 20.59
C PHE A 36 6.34 6.83 21.06
N SER A 37 7.17 7.85 20.87
CA SER A 37 6.71 9.23 20.93
C SER A 37 6.28 9.64 19.54
N ARG A 38 4.97 9.57 19.33
CA ARG A 38 4.23 10.36 18.34
C ARG A 38 4.85 11.76 18.24
N SER A 39 5.64 12.00 17.21
CA SER A 39 5.63 13.32 16.58
C SER A 39 4.58 13.22 15.49
N SER A 40 3.33 13.51 15.86
CA SER A 40 2.45 14.18 14.92
C SER A 40 3.11 15.53 14.65
N GLU A 41 4.07 15.53 13.74
CA GLU A 41 4.54 16.75 13.13
C GLU A 41 3.33 17.23 12.32
N ILE A 42 2.54 18.09 12.98
CA ILE A 42 1.62 18.99 12.33
C ILE A 42 2.52 19.76 11.38
N THR A 43 2.57 19.30 10.13
CA THR A 43 3.15 20.10 9.07
C THR A 43 2.18 21.26 8.88
N ASP A 44 2.50 22.34 9.59
CA ASP A 44 1.99 23.67 9.36
C ASP A 44 2.31 24.06 7.91
N ASN A 45 1.33 23.83 7.06
CA ASN A 45 1.10 24.44 5.75
C ASN A 45 -0.19 23.79 5.26
N GLY A 46 -1.26 24.56 5.07
CA GLY A 46 -2.64 24.12 4.73
C GLY A 46 -2.83 23.33 3.42
N ARG A 47 -1.90 22.44 3.08
CA ARG A 47 -2.00 21.42 2.06
C ARG A 47 -2.64 20.19 2.69
N PRO A 48 -3.74 19.71 2.14
CA PRO A 48 -4.32 18.45 2.58
C PRO A 48 -3.30 17.29 2.46
N THR A 49 -3.15 16.51 3.51
CA THR A 49 -2.17 15.40 3.57
C THR A 49 -2.68 14.18 2.80
N VAL A 50 -1.79 13.54 2.04
CA VAL A 50 -2.02 12.20 1.45
C VAL A 50 -1.26 11.19 2.30
N SER A 51 -1.90 10.09 2.67
CA SER A 51 -1.22 8.93 3.24
C SER A 51 -1.52 7.67 2.44
N VAL A 52 -0.54 6.78 2.33
CA VAL A 52 -0.69 5.47 1.68
C VAL A 52 -0.18 4.39 2.61
N ASN A 53 -0.99 3.34 2.81
CA ASN A 53 -0.68 2.23 3.73
C ASN A 53 -0.29 2.72 5.14
N GLY A 54 -0.94 3.79 5.61
CA GLY A 54 -0.69 4.42 6.91
C GLY A 54 0.56 5.29 6.97
N GLN A 55 1.25 5.54 5.85
CA GLN A 55 2.43 6.41 5.78
C GLN A 55 2.08 7.75 5.13
N PRO A 56 2.24 8.89 5.84
CA PRO A 56 2.03 10.20 5.25
C PRO A 56 3.09 10.49 4.19
N LEU A 57 2.67 10.97 3.03
CA LEU A 57 3.55 11.22 1.88
C LEU A 57 3.88 12.71 1.76
N PRO A 58 5.16 13.08 1.65
CA PRO A 58 5.56 14.43 1.28
C PRO A 58 5.02 14.83 -0.09
N ALA A 59 4.72 16.12 -0.30
CA ALA A 59 4.15 16.62 -1.56
C ALA A 59 4.99 16.28 -2.81
N HIS A 60 6.31 16.21 -2.68
CA HIS A 60 7.19 15.84 -3.80
C HIS A 60 7.10 14.34 -4.16
N VAL A 61 6.81 13.48 -3.18
CA VAL A 61 6.58 12.03 -3.38
C VAL A 61 5.25 11.83 -4.08
N VAL A 62 4.19 12.50 -3.59
CA VAL A 62 2.87 12.48 -4.23
C VAL A 62 2.98 12.89 -5.71
N LYS A 63 3.68 14.00 -6.00
CA LYS A 63 3.85 14.48 -7.38
C LYS A 63 4.60 13.49 -8.30
N LYS A 64 5.49 12.65 -7.76
CA LYS A 64 6.13 11.59 -8.55
C LYS A 64 5.16 10.44 -8.83
N ALA A 65 4.45 9.98 -7.81
CA ALA A 65 3.47 8.92 -7.93
C ALA A 65 2.32 9.30 -8.88
N GLU A 66 1.89 10.56 -8.89
CA GLU A 66 0.85 11.08 -9.79
C GLU A 66 1.19 10.94 -11.28
N LYS A 67 2.49 10.87 -11.63
CA LYS A 67 2.90 10.61 -13.02
C LYS A 67 2.48 9.23 -13.52
N LEU A 68 2.31 8.27 -12.60
CA LEU A 68 1.90 6.90 -12.88
C LEU A 68 0.43 6.67 -12.54
N ALA A 69 0.02 7.06 -11.32
CA ALA A 69 -1.33 6.83 -10.80
C ALA A 69 -2.40 7.77 -11.39
N GLY A 70 -1.99 8.88 -12.00
CA GLY A 70 -2.87 10.02 -12.25
C GLY A 70 -3.05 10.89 -11.00
N PRO A 71 -3.93 11.91 -11.05
CA PRO A 71 -4.14 12.84 -9.94
C PRO A 71 -4.56 12.12 -8.66
N ILE A 72 -3.90 12.46 -7.54
CA ILE A 72 -4.20 11.87 -6.23
C ILE A 72 -4.82 12.95 -5.36
N LEU A 73 -6.06 12.72 -4.97
CA LEU A 73 -6.73 13.61 -4.03
C LEU A 73 -6.18 13.40 -2.62
N PRO A 74 -6.28 14.42 -1.76
CA PRO A 74 -5.96 14.27 -0.35
C PRO A 74 -6.80 13.22 0.35
N GLY A 75 -6.17 12.46 1.25
CA GLY A 75 -6.84 11.41 2.01
C GLY A 75 -5.93 10.27 2.40
N ASP A 76 -6.53 9.30 3.10
CA ASP A 76 -5.85 8.09 3.57
C ASP A 76 -6.20 6.90 2.67
N TYR A 77 -5.20 6.36 1.98
CA TYR A 77 -5.35 5.31 0.99
C TYR A 77 -4.61 4.04 1.40
N TRP A 78 -5.05 2.91 0.84
CA TRP A 78 -4.26 1.69 0.77
C TRP A 78 -3.91 1.38 -0.68
N TYR A 79 -2.78 0.71 -0.86
CA TYR A 79 -2.25 0.34 -2.15
C TYR A 79 -1.60 -1.03 -2.10
N ASP A 80 -2.02 -1.89 -3.03
CA ASP A 80 -1.44 -3.19 -3.29
C ASP A 80 -0.34 -3.06 -4.35
N TYR A 81 0.90 -3.18 -3.93
CA TYR A 81 2.07 -3.06 -4.80
C TYR A 81 2.11 -4.10 -5.93
N GLN A 82 1.59 -5.31 -5.70
CA GLN A 82 1.72 -6.46 -6.61
C GLN A 82 0.72 -6.37 -7.77
N ALA A 83 -0.53 -6.03 -7.47
CA ALA A 83 -1.62 -6.00 -8.46
C ALA A 83 -2.10 -4.60 -8.83
N GLY A 84 -1.67 -3.57 -8.09
CA GLY A 84 -2.08 -2.19 -8.30
C GLY A 84 -3.47 -1.86 -7.76
N PHE A 85 -4.13 -2.77 -7.03
CA PHE A 85 -5.40 -2.46 -6.36
C PHE A 85 -5.20 -1.30 -5.39
N TRP A 86 -6.17 -0.38 -5.36
CA TRP A 86 -6.10 0.76 -4.45
C TRP A 86 -7.49 1.17 -3.97
N GLY A 87 -7.53 1.87 -2.84
CA GLY A 87 -8.76 2.40 -2.28
C GLY A 87 -8.52 3.27 -1.06
N VAL A 88 -9.61 3.79 -0.49
CA VAL A 88 -9.57 4.55 0.76
C VAL A 88 -9.43 3.57 1.92
N MET A 89 -8.64 3.91 2.94
CA MET A 89 -8.51 3.11 4.16
C MET A 89 -9.89 2.78 4.77
N GLY A 90 -10.09 1.51 5.12
CA GLY A 90 -11.34 0.97 5.67
C GLY A 90 -12.44 0.74 4.64
N HIS A 91 -12.20 0.98 3.35
CA HIS A 91 -13.20 0.87 2.29
C HIS A 91 -12.81 -0.15 1.21
N PRO A 92 -13.81 -0.68 0.45
CA PRO A 92 -13.57 -1.63 -0.64
C PRO A 92 -12.66 -1.07 -1.73
N CYS A 93 -12.21 -1.96 -2.62
CA CYS A 93 -11.41 -1.59 -3.77
C CYS A 93 -12.11 -0.52 -4.62
N LEU A 94 -11.35 0.53 -4.91
CA LEU A 94 -11.80 1.70 -5.64
C LEU A 94 -11.43 1.61 -7.12
N GLY A 95 -10.35 0.90 -7.40
CA GLY A 95 -9.89 0.59 -8.74
C GLY A 95 -8.52 -0.07 -8.73
N ILE A 96 -7.84 0.06 -9.85
CA ILE A 96 -6.46 -0.37 -10.04
C ILE A 96 -5.74 0.80 -10.68
N ILE A 97 -4.62 1.17 -10.08
CA ILE A 97 -3.60 2.04 -10.68
C ILE A 97 -2.42 1.18 -11.11
N PRO A 98 -1.44 1.68 -11.89
CA PRO A 98 -0.30 0.87 -12.29
C PRO A 98 0.36 0.20 -11.07
N PRO A 99 0.69 -1.11 -11.15
CA PRO A 99 1.45 -1.78 -10.09
C PRO A 99 2.87 -1.20 -10.02
N PHE A 100 3.60 -1.54 -8.95
CA PHE A 100 5.02 -1.20 -8.82
C PHE A 100 5.33 0.31 -8.79
N ILE A 101 4.45 1.12 -8.19
CA ILE A 101 4.75 2.51 -7.85
C ILE A 101 5.69 2.52 -6.65
N ASP A 102 6.96 2.83 -6.88
CA ASP A 102 8.02 2.81 -5.87
C ASP A 102 7.71 3.72 -4.69
N GLU A 103 7.06 4.87 -4.93
CA GLU A 103 6.64 5.82 -3.90
C GLU A 103 5.65 5.25 -2.89
N PHE A 104 5.00 4.12 -3.19
CA PHE A 104 4.00 3.48 -2.32
C PHE A 104 4.48 2.16 -1.71
N THR A 105 5.81 1.93 -1.69
CA THR A 105 6.41 0.69 -1.18
C THR A 105 6.39 0.65 0.35
N TYR A 106 5.19 0.52 0.91
CA TYR A 106 4.94 0.42 2.35
C TYR A 106 4.09 -0.82 2.63
N PRO A 107 4.30 -1.53 3.75
CA PRO A 107 3.53 -2.72 4.09
C PRO A 107 2.02 -2.46 4.10
N MET A 108 1.28 -3.20 3.29
CA MET A 108 -0.17 -3.11 3.26
C MET A 108 -0.77 -3.85 4.46
N SER A 109 -1.55 -3.14 5.27
CA SER A 109 -2.22 -3.73 6.44
C SER A 109 -3.31 -4.72 6.02
N ARG A 110 -3.46 -5.81 6.79
CA ARG A 110 -4.50 -6.82 6.57
C ARG A 110 -5.92 -6.23 6.53
N ASN A 111 -6.19 -5.24 7.37
CA ASN A 111 -7.53 -4.68 7.54
C ASN A 111 -7.74 -3.39 6.73
N CYS A 112 -6.85 -3.07 5.79
CA CYS A 112 -6.86 -1.81 5.07
C CYS A 112 -8.11 -1.59 4.20
N ALA A 113 -8.74 -2.66 3.70
CA ALA A 113 -9.85 -2.59 2.76
C ALA A 113 -11.24 -2.80 3.39
N GLY A 114 -11.35 -2.75 4.72
CA GLY A 114 -12.61 -3.03 5.42
C GLY A 114 -13.10 -4.48 5.25
N GLY A 115 -12.17 -5.42 5.10
CA GLY A 115 -12.50 -6.83 4.89
C GLY A 115 -13.28 -7.47 6.04
N ASN A 116 -14.12 -8.45 5.69
CA ASN A 116 -15.00 -9.15 6.63
C ASN A 116 -15.42 -10.53 6.11
N THR A 117 -14.58 -11.15 5.28
CA THR A 117 -14.90 -12.38 4.55
C THR A 117 -14.03 -13.56 4.97
N GLY A 118 -12.94 -13.32 5.68
CA GLY A 118 -11.90 -14.32 5.94
C GLY A 118 -11.15 -14.79 4.68
N VAL A 119 -11.38 -14.18 3.51
CA VAL A 119 -10.62 -14.48 2.28
C VAL A 119 -9.60 -13.38 2.08
N PHE A 120 -8.34 -13.74 1.85
CA PHE A 120 -7.24 -12.79 1.77
C PHE A 120 -6.60 -12.78 0.38
N VAL A 121 -6.27 -11.59 -0.11
CA VAL A 121 -5.53 -11.39 -1.37
C VAL A 121 -4.36 -10.46 -1.10
N ASN A 122 -3.14 -10.87 -1.47
CA ASN A 122 -1.92 -10.05 -1.33
C ASN A 122 -1.75 -9.44 0.06
N GLY A 123 -2.19 -10.16 1.10
CA GLY A 123 -2.09 -9.73 2.49
C GLY A 123 -3.28 -8.94 3.04
N ARG A 124 -4.22 -8.43 2.21
CA ARG A 124 -5.45 -7.77 2.69
C ARG A 124 -6.63 -8.74 2.78
N GLU A 125 -7.49 -8.56 3.76
CA GLU A 125 -8.78 -9.23 3.81
C GLU A 125 -9.74 -8.59 2.79
N LEU A 126 -10.43 -9.40 2.01
CA LEU A 126 -11.37 -8.91 1.02
C LEU A 126 -12.65 -8.41 1.69
N HIS A 127 -13.10 -7.24 1.25
CA HIS A 127 -14.46 -6.79 1.49
C HIS A 127 -15.44 -7.61 0.65
N LYS A 128 -16.66 -7.82 1.13
CA LYS A 128 -17.70 -8.63 0.46
C LYS A 128 -17.91 -8.30 -1.03
N ARG A 129 -17.96 -7.01 -1.38
CA ARG A 129 -18.05 -6.53 -2.78
C ARG A 129 -16.86 -6.95 -3.65
N ASP A 130 -15.65 -6.87 -3.11
CA ASP A 130 -14.44 -7.25 -3.83
C ASP A 130 -14.41 -8.77 -4.05
N LEU A 131 -14.79 -9.53 -3.02
CA LEU A 131 -14.91 -10.98 -3.10
C LEU A 131 -15.93 -11.40 -4.16
N GLU A 132 -17.10 -10.76 -4.21
CA GLU A 132 -18.12 -11.02 -5.24
C GLU A 132 -17.56 -10.76 -6.64
N LEU A 133 -16.88 -9.63 -6.85
CA LEU A 133 -16.30 -9.25 -8.15
C LEU A 133 -15.16 -10.18 -8.60
N LEU A 134 -14.33 -10.66 -7.67
CA LEU A 134 -13.21 -11.54 -7.99
C LEU A 134 -13.67 -13.00 -8.13
N SER A 135 -14.62 -13.44 -7.29
CA SER A 135 -15.20 -14.79 -7.38
C SER A 135 -16.01 -14.99 -8.65
N SER A 136 -16.68 -13.96 -9.17
CA SER A 136 -17.34 -14.01 -10.48
C SER A 136 -16.36 -14.23 -11.64
N ARG A 137 -15.06 -14.07 -11.40
CA ARG A 137 -13.95 -14.34 -12.34
C ARG A 137 -13.18 -15.61 -12.00
N GLY A 138 -13.61 -16.38 -11.01
CA GLY A 138 -13.01 -17.67 -10.64
C GLY A 138 -12.10 -17.64 -9.41
N LEU A 139 -12.05 -16.54 -8.64
CA LEU A 139 -11.36 -16.57 -7.34
C LEU A 139 -12.11 -17.51 -6.37
N PRO A 140 -11.44 -18.50 -5.75
CA PRO A 140 -12.08 -19.33 -4.74
C PRO A 140 -12.53 -18.51 -3.52
N THR A 141 -13.65 -18.89 -2.93
CA THR A 141 -14.27 -18.20 -1.78
C THR A 141 -13.99 -18.91 -0.45
N THR A 142 -13.03 -19.83 -0.42
CA THR A 142 -12.67 -20.59 0.77
C THR A 142 -12.16 -19.66 1.87
N THR A 143 -12.84 -19.64 3.00
CA THR A 143 -12.47 -18.81 4.16
C THR A 143 -11.14 -19.28 4.76
N ASN A 144 -10.41 -18.36 5.38
CA ASN A 144 -9.09 -18.53 5.97
C ASN A 144 -8.01 -18.96 4.96
N LYS A 145 -8.18 -18.58 3.68
CA LYS A 145 -7.19 -18.79 2.63
C LYS A 145 -6.56 -17.49 2.17
N LEU A 146 -5.26 -17.56 1.89
CA LEU A 146 -4.47 -16.48 1.34
C LEU A 146 -4.18 -16.79 -0.14
N TYR A 147 -4.45 -15.82 -0.99
CA TYR A 147 -4.16 -15.87 -2.41
C TYR A 147 -3.21 -14.75 -2.80
N ARG A 148 -2.29 -15.04 -3.72
CA ARG A 148 -1.48 -14.04 -4.40
C ARG A 148 -2.01 -13.81 -5.79
N ILE A 149 -2.21 -12.54 -6.12
CA ILE A 149 -2.72 -12.10 -7.42
C ILE A 149 -1.77 -11.04 -7.97
N ASP A 150 -1.43 -11.14 -9.25
CA ASP A 150 -0.69 -10.09 -9.95
C ASP A 150 -1.57 -9.35 -10.97
N ILE A 151 -1.04 -8.28 -11.58
CA ILE A 151 -1.75 -7.46 -12.57
C ILE A 151 -2.23 -8.25 -13.81
N SER A 152 -1.61 -9.39 -14.11
CA SER A 152 -2.02 -10.24 -15.23
C SER A 152 -3.29 -11.03 -14.95
N GLY A 153 -3.73 -11.06 -13.69
CA GLY A 153 -4.87 -11.85 -13.22
C GLY A 153 -4.49 -13.26 -12.78
N ARG A 154 -3.21 -13.62 -12.77
CA ARG A 154 -2.74 -14.93 -12.29
C ARG A 154 -3.01 -15.06 -10.79
N VAL A 155 -3.60 -16.17 -10.37
CA VAL A 155 -3.90 -16.47 -8.96
C VAL A 155 -3.07 -17.67 -8.50
N VAL A 156 -2.38 -17.50 -7.38
CA VAL A 156 -1.62 -18.55 -6.69
C VAL A 156 -2.17 -18.71 -5.27
N ASP A 157 -2.38 -19.96 -4.85
CA ASP A 157 -2.65 -20.28 -3.44
C ASP A 157 -1.34 -20.12 -2.64
N ASP A 158 -1.36 -19.26 -1.62
CA ASP A 158 -0.15 -18.86 -0.89
C ASP A 158 0.43 -20.02 -0.07
N ASP A 159 -0.42 -20.91 0.45
CA ASP A 159 0.01 -22.06 1.27
C ASP A 159 0.72 -23.13 0.42
N SER A 160 0.15 -23.45 -0.75
CA SER A 160 0.64 -24.54 -1.60
C SER A 160 1.57 -24.10 -2.71
N GLY A 161 1.63 -22.79 -3.01
CA GLY A 161 2.32 -22.24 -4.18
C GLY A 161 1.70 -22.67 -5.52
N LYS A 162 0.55 -23.35 -5.49
CA LYS A 162 -0.10 -23.86 -6.69
C LYS A 162 -0.81 -22.73 -7.41
N GLU A 163 -0.51 -22.61 -8.70
CA GLU A 163 -1.30 -21.77 -9.60
C GLU A 163 -2.69 -22.37 -9.77
N LEU A 164 -3.71 -21.53 -9.55
CA LEU A 164 -5.09 -21.93 -9.62
C LEU A 164 -5.67 -21.59 -10.99
N TYR A 165 -6.09 -20.34 -11.15
CA TYR A 165 -6.81 -19.87 -12.32
C TYR A 165 -6.38 -18.44 -12.67
N ASN A 166 -6.59 -18.02 -13.91
CA ASN A 166 -6.35 -16.65 -14.34
C ASN A 166 -7.67 -15.88 -14.39
N LEU A 167 -7.81 -14.82 -13.59
CA LEU A 167 -8.99 -13.96 -13.53
C LEU A 167 -9.21 -13.11 -14.80
N GLY A 168 -8.35 -13.27 -15.81
CA GLY A 168 -8.27 -12.41 -16.96
C GLY A 168 -7.67 -11.05 -16.61
N LYS A 169 -7.62 -10.16 -17.60
CA LYS A 169 -7.11 -8.81 -17.40
C LYS A 169 -7.93 -8.10 -16.32
N LEU A 170 -7.28 -7.60 -15.28
CA LEU A 170 -7.95 -6.93 -14.16
C LEU A 170 -8.35 -5.49 -14.50
N ALA A 171 -7.48 -4.75 -15.19
CA ALA A 171 -7.64 -3.34 -15.55
C ALA A 171 -8.68 -2.95 -16.65
N PRO A 172 -9.17 -3.81 -17.58
CA PRO A 172 -10.17 -3.40 -18.58
C PRO A 172 -11.57 -3.20 -18.00
N THR A 173 -11.81 -3.58 -16.74
CA THR A 173 -13.11 -3.39 -16.08
C THR A 173 -13.16 -2.03 -15.36
N ILE A 174 -12.03 -1.35 -15.20
CA ILE A 174 -11.87 -0.24 -14.24
C ILE A 174 -12.03 1.12 -14.88
N ALA A 175 -11.82 1.28 -16.19
CA ALA A 175 -12.15 2.53 -16.89
C ALA A 175 -13.65 2.90 -16.69
N LYS A 176 -14.54 1.91 -16.62
CA LYS A 176 -15.96 2.13 -16.29
C LYS A 176 -16.16 2.51 -14.81
N MET A 177 -15.38 1.94 -13.89
CA MET A 177 -15.47 2.26 -12.45
C MET A 177 -14.84 3.61 -12.10
N GLN A 178 -13.66 3.96 -12.62
CA GLN A 178 -13.04 5.28 -12.45
C GLN A 178 -13.92 6.41 -13.00
N GLN A 179 -14.62 6.19 -14.12
CA GLN A 179 -15.58 7.15 -14.63
C GLN A 179 -16.78 7.32 -13.68
N GLN A 180 -17.32 6.24 -13.13
CA GLN A 180 -18.38 6.29 -12.12
C GLN A 180 -17.91 6.96 -10.82
N GLN A 181 -16.65 6.73 -10.45
CA GLN A 181 -16.08 7.28 -9.24
C GLN A 181 -15.75 8.77 -9.38
N GLN A 182 -15.26 9.22 -10.55
CA GLN A 182 -15.18 10.63 -10.90
C GLN A 182 -16.57 11.27 -10.92
N GLN A 183 -17.61 10.57 -11.39
CA GLN A 183 -18.99 11.06 -11.32
C GLN A 183 -19.47 11.20 -9.86
N GLN A 184 -19.18 10.24 -8.98
CA GLN A 184 -19.53 10.32 -7.56
C GLN A 184 -18.74 11.41 -6.81
N LEU A 185 -17.44 11.56 -7.09
CA LEU A 185 -16.62 12.65 -6.55
C LEU A 185 -17.12 14.02 -7.04
N ARG A 186 -17.46 14.16 -8.33
CA ARG A 186 -18.10 15.36 -8.87
C ARG A 186 -19.46 15.63 -8.22
N PHE A 187 -20.21 14.60 -7.85
CA PHE A 187 -21.49 14.76 -7.16
C PHE A 187 -21.29 15.28 -5.73
N ARG A 188 -20.36 14.70 -4.96
CA ARG A 188 -20.06 15.14 -3.60
C ARG A 188 -19.49 16.55 -3.53
N VAL A 189 -18.65 16.94 -4.49
CA VAL A 189 -18.15 18.33 -4.60
C VAL A 189 -19.31 19.30 -4.86
N LYS A 190 -20.23 18.96 -5.78
CA LYS A 190 -21.43 19.78 -6.04
C LYS A 190 -22.36 19.91 -4.83
N GLU A 191 -22.52 18.85 -4.04
CA GLU A 191 -23.30 18.93 -2.79
C GLU A 191 -22.63 19.83 -1.75
N ALA A 192 -21.31 19.77 -1.61
CA ALA A 192 -20.56 20.64 -0.71
C ALA A 192 -20.67 22.12 -1.12
N ASP A 193 -20.57 22.42 -2.42
CA ASP A 193 -20.73 23.79 -2.94
C ASP A 193 -22.14 24.34 -2.70
N CYS A 194 -23.19 23.51 -2.78
CA CYS A 194 -24.57 23.91 -2.46
C CYS A 194 -24.82 24.12 -0.95
N GLN A 195 -24.05 23.48 -0.07
CA GLN A 195 -24.18 23.65 1.38
C GLN A 195 -23.49 24.93 1.86
N CYS A 196 -22.36 25.31 1.25
CA CYS A 196 -21.65 26.55 1.55
C CYS A 196 -22.42 27.83 1.15
N SER A 197 -23.33 27.75 0.17
CA SER A 197 -24.12 28.90 -0.30
C SER A 197 -25.37 29.21 0.54
N ASN A 198 -25.71 28.37 1.52
CA ASN A 198 -26.94 28.48 2.32
C ASN A 198 -26.72 29.01 3.75
N HIS A 199 -25.60 29.68 4.05
CA HIS A 199 -25.43 30.27 5.39
C HIS A 199 -26.24 31.59 5.50
N PRO A 200 -27.27 31.69 6.37
CA PRO A 200 -28.01 32.93 6.53
C PRO A 200 -27.15 33.92 7.32
N THR A 201 -26.92 35.10 6.76
CA THR A 201 -26.33 36.25 7.46
C THR A 201 -27.18 36.58 8.69
N ARG A 202 -26.56 36.50 9.88
CA ARG A 202 -27.18 36.93 11.14
C ARG A 202 -27.58 38.42 11.03
N PRO A 203 -28.82 38.81 11.40
CA PRO A 203 -29.14 40.22 11.51
C PRO A 203 -28.47 40.78 12.77
N ASP A 204 -27.87 41.95 12.60
CA ASP A 204 -27.24 42.77 13.62
C ASP A 204 -28.30 43.29 14.60
N SER A 205 -28.19 42.94 15.88
CA SER A 205 -29.11 43.40 16.93
C SER A 205 -28.49 44.59 17.63
N THR A 206 -28.62 45.77 17.04
CA THR A 206 -28.29 47.03 17.71
C THR A 206 -29.43 47.41 18.65
N LEU A 207 -29.08 47.56 19.93
CA LEU A 207 -29.92 47.95 21.06
C LEU A 207 -30.74 49.23 20.77
N VAL A 208 -31.99 49.24 21.24
CA VAL A 208 -32.79 50.46 21.44
C VAL A 208 -32.85 50.72 22.94
N HIS A 209 -32.51 51.95 23.35
CA HIS A 209 -32.85 52.56 24.65
C HIS A 209 -33.71 53.78 24.37
#